data_AF-A0A524NXR4-F1
#
_entry.id   AF-A0A524NXR4-F1
#
_cell.length_a   1.000
_cell.length_b   1.000
_cell.length_c   1.000
_cell.angle_alpha   90.00
_cell.angle_beta   90.00
_cell.angle_gamma   90.00
#
_symmetry.space_group_name_H-M   'P 1'
#
loop_
_entity.id
_entity.type
_entity.pdbx_description
1 polymer ?
#
loop_
_entity_poly.entity_id
_entity_poly.type
_entity_poly.pdbx_seq_one_letter_code
_entity_poly.pdbx_strand_id
1 'polypeptide(L)' 'QINPGHKLRVIITSSWFPRYNRSLNSCEPAFNATEFVNARQNVHYGAETPSSINLPVFHISK' A
#
# COMPACT_ATOMS: atom_id res chain seq x y z
N GLN A 1 2.36 0.28 -20.99
CA GLN A 1 3.25 1.30 -21.58
C GLN A 1 3.08 2.61 -20.81
N ILE A 2 4.18 3.25 -20.43
CA ILE A 2 4.17 4.61 -19.88
C ILE A 2 4.57 5.52 -21.03
N ASN A 3 3.69 6.43 -21.44
CA ASN A 3 3.92 7.30 -22.58
C ASN A 3 4.78 8.50 -22.20
N PRO A 4 5.43 9.16 -23.17
CA PRO A 4 6.08 10.44 -22.95
C PRO A 4 5.15 11.42 -22.21
N GLY A 5 5.66 12.04 -21.14
CA GLY A 5 4.91 12.97 -20.29
C GLY A 5 4.10 12.32 -19.16
N HIS A 6 3.89 11.01 -19.15
CA HIS A 6 3.22 10.32 -18.04
C HIS A 6 4.16 10.14 -16.84
N LYS A 7 3.57 10.02 -15.65
CA LYS A 7 4.28 9.70 -14.41
C LYS A 7 3.66 8.49 -13.74
N LEU A 8 4.49 7.65 -13.13
CA LEU A 8 4.04 6.65 -12.19
C LEU A 8 3.86 7.29 -10.82
N ARG A 9 2.79 6.92 -10.12
CA ARG A 9 2.54 7.30 -8.74
C ARG A 9 2.19 6.05 -7.96
N VAL A 10 2.84 5.88 -6.81
CA VAL A 10 2.46 4.88 -5.81
C VAL A 10 1.65 5.59 -4.73
N ILE A 11 0.53 4.99 -4.32
CA ILE A 11 -0.28 5.47 -3.20
C ILE A 11 -0.17 4.40 -2.10
N ILE A 12 0.31 4.81 -0.92
CA ILE A 12 0.39 3.96 0.26
C ILE A 12 -0.66 4.45 1.25
N THR A 13 -1.54 3.55 1.67
CA THR A 13 -2.62 3.82 2.61
C THR A 13 -2.88 2.54 3.42
N SER A 14 -3.41 2.68 4.61
CA SER A 14 -3.83 1.56 5.46
C SER A 14 -5.29 1.17 5.30
N SER A 15 -6.01 1.80 4.36
CA SER A 15 -7.38 1.43 4.05
C SER A 15 -7.75 1.75 2.60
N TRP A 16 -8.67 0.96 2.04
CA TRP A 16 -9.31 1.21 0.75
C TRP A 16 -10.77 0.76 0.82
N PHE A 17 -11.52 1.39 1.71
CA PHE A 17 -12.96 1.17 1.82
C PHE A 17 -13.69 1.87 0.66
N PRO A 18 -14.75 1.28 0.07
CA PRO A 18 -15.41 0.03 0.43
C PRO A 18 -14.85 -1.22 -0.28
N ARG A 19 -13.75 -1.12 -1.04
CA ARG A 19 -13.19 -2.29 -1.76
C ARG A 19 -12.73 -3.39 -0.79
N TYR A 20 -12.15 -3.03 0.35
CA TYR A 20 -11.83 -3.95 1.43
C TYR A 20 -12.50 -3.53 2.74
N ASN A 21 -12.85 -4.50 3.57
CA ASN A 21 -13.30 -4.24 4.94
C ASN A 21 -12.22 -3.46 5.70
N ARG A 22 -12.67 -2.50 6.50
CA ARG A 22 -11.78 -1.70 7.37
C ARG A 22 -11.17 -2.58 8.46
N SER A 23 -9.87 -2.41 8.72
CA SER A 23 -9.22 -2.93 9.93
C SER A 23 -9.66 -2.10 11.13
N LEU A 24 -9.99 -2.73 12.26
CA LEU A 24 -10.29 -2.03 13.51
C LEU A 24 -9.05 -1.82 14.39
N ASN A 25 -7.91 -2.43 14.00
CA ASN A 25 -6.61 -2.35 14.67
C ASN A 25 -6.61 -2.83 16.13
N SER A 26 -7.63 -3.59 16.56
CA SER A 26 -7.77 -4.15 17.91
C SER A 26 -7.11 -5.52 18.09
N CYS A 27 -6.52 -6.10 17.04
CA CYS A 27 -6.04 -7.49 16.97
C CYS A 27 -7.13 -8.56 17.16
N GLU A 28 -8.40 -8.17 17.29
CA GLU A 28 -9.53 -9.10 17.27
C GLU A 28 -9.68 -9.77 15.89
N PRO A 29 -10.31 -10.95 15.80
CA PRO A 29 -10.60 -11.57 14.52
C PRO A 29 -11.43 -10.65 13.63
N ALA A 30 -11.00 -10.45 12.38
CA ALA A 30 -11.58 -9.44 11.49
C ALA A 30 -13.09 -9.60 11.25
N PHE A 31 -13.65 -10.80 11.41
CA PHE A 31 -15.07 -11.08 11.20
C PHE A 31 -15.97 -10.54 12.32
N ASN A 32 -15.51 -10.58 13.57
CA ASN A 32 -16.32 -10.26 14.75
C ASN A 32 -15.74 -9.13 15.62
N ALA A 33 -14.67 -8.48 15.17
CA ALA A 33 -14.09 -7.33 15.85
C ALA A 33 -15.14 -6.23 16.06
N THR A 34 -15.18 -5.67 17.26
CA THR A 34 -16.08 -4.56 17.62
C THR A 34 -15.32 -3.35 18.14
N GLU A 35 -14.11 -3.55 18.68
CA GLU A 35 -13.33 -2.48 19.28
C GLU A 35 -12.48 -1.77 18.24
N PHE A 36 -12.50 -0.44 18.29
CA PHE A 36 -11.72 0.41 17.39
C PHE A 36 -10.52 1.01 18.11
N VAL A 37 -9.34 0.76 17.56
CA VAL A 37 -8.09 1.33 18.06
C VAL A 37 -7.46 2.22 16.98
N ASN A 38 -7.02 3.42 17.40
CA ASN A 38 -6.28 4.31 16.52
C ASN A 38 -4.86 3.78 16.29
N ALA A 39 -4.53 3.44 15.05
CA ALA A 39 -3.18 3.06 14.67
C ALA A 39 -2.37 4.28 14.21
N ARG A 40 -1.17 4.45 14.75
CA ARG A 40 -0.16 5.35 14.20
C ARG A 40 0.77 4.54 13.31
N GLN A 41 0.66 4.74 11.99
CA GLN A 41 1.41 3.98 11.01
C GLN A 41 2.49 4.86 10.38
N ASN A 42 3.67 4.29 10.21
CA ASN A 42 4.83 4.97 9.62
C ASN A 42 5.32 4.15 8.43
N VAL A 43 5.67 4.84 7.34
CA VAL A 43 6.36 4.23 6.21
C VAL A 43 7.83 4.59 6.33
N HIS A 44 8.65 3.58 6.63
CA HIS A 44 10.11 3.72 6.62
C HIS A 44 10.62 3.46 5.20
N TYR A 45 11.44 4.36 4.69
CA TYR A 45 12.07 4.26 3.37
C TYR A 45 13.46 4.92 3.41
N GLY A 46 14.36 4.50 2.54
CA GLY A 46 15.71 5.05 2.41
C GLY A 46 16.77 3.94 2.28
N ALA A 47 18.04 4.32 2.33
CA ALA A 47 19.15 3.36 2.17
C ALA A 47 19.16 2.28 3.27
N GLU A 48 18.86 2.66 4.52
CA GLU A 48 18.82 1.76 5.67
C GLU A 48 17.52 0.93 5.74
N THR A 49 16.44 1.43 5.14
CA THR A 49 15.13 0.75 5.09
C THR A 49 14.60 0.79 3.65
N PRO A 50 15.11 -0.07 2.74
CA PRO A 50 14.91 0.08 1.29
C PRO A 50 13.53 -0.40 0.80
N SER A 51 12.46 0.08 1.42
CA SER A 51 11.08 -0.10 0.94
C SER A 51 10.97 0.37 -0.51
N SER A 52 10.47 -0.52 -1.39
CA SER A 52 10.41 -0.28 -2.83
C SER A 52 9.23 -1.01 -3.46
N ILE A 53 8.85 -0.58 -4.66
CA ILE A 53 7.90 -1.30 -5.52
C ILE A 53 8.67 -2.01 -6.62
N ASN A 54 8.49 -3.33 -6.71
CA ASN A 54 9.07 -4.12 -7.79
C ASN A 54 8.12 -4.08 -8.99
N LEU A 55 8.52 -3.37 -10.04
CA LEU A 55 7.76 -3.28 -11.28
C LEU A 55 8.32 -4.28 -12.29
N PRO A 56 7.52 -5.24 -12.78
CA PRO A 56 7.95 -6.11 -13.87
C PRO A 56 7.97 -5.30 -15.17
N VAL A 57 9.16 -4.82 -15.56
CA VAL A 57 9.34 -4.05 -16.79
C VAL A 57 9.57 -5.01 -17.94
N PHE A 58 8.61 -5.04 -18.86
CA PHE A 58 8.78 -5.73 -20.14
C PHE A 58 9.39 -4.78 -21.17
N HIS A 59 10.54 -5.16 -21.71
CA HIS A 59 11.20 -4.45 -22.80
C HIS A 59 10.88 -5.17 -24.11
N ILE A 60 10.28 -4.44 -25.05
CA ILE A 60 10.13 -4.92 -26.42
C ILE A 60 11.43 -4.54 -27.14
N SER A 61 12.27 -5.52 -27.46
CA SER A 61 13.37 -5.31 -28.42
C SER A 61 12.78 -5.11 -29.81
N LYS A 62 13.38 -4.21 -30.59
CA LYS A 62 13.12 -4.14 -32.04
C LYS A 62 13.68 -5.37 -32.74
#